data_AF-A0A1W9WGL3-F1
#
_entry.id   AF-A0A1W9WGL3-F1
#
_cell.length_a   1.000
_cell.length_b   1.000
_cell.length_c   1.000
_cell.angle_alpha   90.00
_cell.angle_beta   90.00
_cell.angle_gamma   90.00
#
_symmetry.space_group_name_H-M   'P 1'
#
loop_
_entity.id
_entity.type
_entity.pdbx_description
1 polymer ?
#
loop_
_entity_poly.entity_id
_entity_poly.type
_entity_poly.pdbx_seq_one_letter_code
_entity_poly.pdbx_strand_id
1 'polypeptide(L)'
;MFSFLSKFQHKKEMRESKDEILVGEIVRVMARLGNPAIGFSANMGKQSIRFKPTRDTLLFSIVITLDRKTGGTAIQEALIGSKATLTIQTNVKNYIADPDDLIQMYKTDVQNILKVPILGGIRLDHQINTVFATKQVIIDIGKHIPKDEKGVERLSQFLVEHINELRNKLAPYKKW
;
A
#
# COMPACT_ATOMS: atom_id res chain seq x y z
N MET A 1 -22.38 17.92 -29.37
CA MET A 1 -21.16 18.09 -28.56
C MET A 1 -21.41 18.01 -27.04
N PHE A 2 -22.56 18.46 -26.52
CA PHE A 2 -22.89 18.39 -25.08
C PHE A 2 -22.98 16.97 -24.48
N SER A 3 -23.37 15.94 -25.24
CA SER A 3 -23.49 14.56 -24.70
C SER A 3 -22.15 13.85 -24.48
N PHE A 4 -21.06 14.34 -25.08
CA PHE A 4 -19.74 13.75 -24.93
C PHE A 4 -19.08 14.19 -23.60
N LEU A 5 -19.21 15.47 -23.25
CA LEU A 5 -18.72 16.04 -21.98
C LEU A 5 -19.43 15.43 -20.76
N SER A 6 -20.76 15.25 -20.83
CA SER A 6 -21.54 14.59 -19.77
C SER A 6 -21.13 13.12 -19.57
N LYS A 7 -20.83 12.38 -20.64
CA LYS A 7 -20.32 10.99 -20.55
C LYS A 7 -18.94 10.90 -19.89
N PHE A 8 -18.10 11.92 -20.05
CA PHE A 8 -16.78 11.96 -19.39
C PHE A 8 -16.89 12.25 -17.89
N GLN A 9 -17.77 13.16 -17.48
CA GLN A 9 -18.02 13.45 -16.06
C GLN A 9 -18.56 12.21 -15.31
N HIS A 10 -19.59 11.54 -15.86
CA HIS A 10 -20.13 10.32 -15.26
C HIS A 10 -19.12 9.18 -15.17
N LYS A 11 -18.26 9.00 -16.18
CA LYS A 11 -17.18 8.00 -16.12
C LYS A 11 -16.15 8.31 -15.04
N LYS A 12 -15.86 9.59 -14.80
CA LYS A 12 -14.93 10.02 -13.74
C LYS A 12 -15.53 9.80 -12.36
N GLU A 13 -16.77 10.21 -12.14
CA GLU A 13 -17.49 9.99 -10.88
C GLU A 13 -17.60 8.50 -10.54
N MET A 14 -18.04 7.67 -11.50
CA MET A 14 -18.11 6.22 -11.31
C MET A 14 -16.74 5.58 -11.01
N ARG A 15 -15.65 6.19 -11.47
CA ARG A 15 -14.28 5.71 -11.20
C ARG A 15 -13.84 6.07 -9.79
N GLU A 16 -14.17 7.27 -9.32
CA GLU A 16 -13.89 7.73 -7.95
C GLU A 16 -14.68 6.90 -6.93
N SER A 17 -15.98 6.66 -7.17
CA SER A 17 -16.79 5.82 -6.28
C SER A 17 -16.25 4.38 -6.15
N LYS A 18 -15.67 3.83 -7.22
CA LYS A 18 -15.04 2.50 -7.20
C LYS A 18 -13.80 2.45 -6.31
N ASP A 19 -13.05 3.54 -6.27
CA ASP A 19 -11.84 3.65 -5.45
C ASP A 19 -12.22 3.74 -3.98
N GLU A 20 -13.24 4.56 -3.67
CA GLU A 20 -13.79 4.68 -2.33
C GLU A 20 -14.35 3.36 -1.80
N ILE A 21 -15.07 2.60 -2.63
CA ILE A 21 -15.56 1.26 -2.27
C ILE A 21 -14.40 0.32 -1.93
N LEU A 22 -13.36 0.28 -2.77
CA LEU A 22 -12.20 -0.57 -2.52
C LEU A 22 -11.47 -0.16 -1.24
N VAL A 23 -11.29 1.14 -1.02
CA VAL A 23 -10.64 1.70 0.18
C VAL A 23 -11.46 1.38 1.43
N GLY A 24 -12.79 1.50 1.37
CA GLY A 24 -13.70 1.09 2.43
C GLY A 24 -13.58 -0.40 2.76
N GLU A 25 -13.47 -1.25 1.75
CA GLU A 25 -13.30 -2.69 1.95
C GLU A 25 -11.91 -3.04 2.54
N ILE A 26 -10.85 -2.33 2.13
CA ILE A 26 -9.53 -2.45 2.76
C ILE A 26 -9.61 -2.12 4.26
N VAL A 27 -10.29 -1.03 4.63
CA VAL A 27 -10.50 -0.67 6.04
C VAL A 27 -11.23 -1.76 6.78
N ARG A 28 -12.33 -2.28 6.22
CA ARG A 28 -13.13 -3.35 6.81
C ARG A 28 -12.32 -4.62 7.04
N VAL A 29 -11.57 -5.05 6.03
CA VAL A 29 -10.70 -6.24 6.10
C VAL A 29 -9.62 -6.05 7.17
N MET A 30 -8.92 -4.92 7.15
CA MET A 30 -7.85 -4.64 8.13
C MET A 30 -8.38 -4.58 9.56
N ALA A 31 -9.56 -3.98 9.77
CA ALA A 31 -10.22 -3.97 11.07
C ALA A 31 -10.54 -5.39 11.57
N ARG A 32 -11.04 -6.28 10.70
CA ARG A 32 -11.28 -7.71 11.04
C ARG A 32 -10.00 -8.47 11.36
N LEU A 33 -8.88 -8.10 10.74
CA LEU A 33 -7.55 -8.64 11.04
C LEU A 33 -6.95 -8.08 12.35
N GLY A 34 -7.66 -7.20 13.07
CA GLY A 34 -7.18 -6.60 14.32
C GLY A 34 -6.25 -5.38 14.12
N ASN A 35 -6.24 -4.82 12.91
CA ASN A 35 -5.43 -3.66 12.52
C ASN A 35 -6.34 -2.44 12.31
N PRO A 36 -6.78 -1.72 13.36
CA PRO A 36 -7.63 -0.54 13.21
C PRO A 36 -6.95 0.58 12.42
N ALA A 37 -7.74 1.33 11.65
CA ALA A 37 -7.29 2.53 10.96
C ALA A 37 -7.05 3.66 11.96
N ILE A 38 -5.93 4.37 11.81
CA ILE A 38 -5.49 5.46 12.69
C ILE A 38 -5.21 6.77 11.93
N GLY A 39 -5.37 6.78 10.61
CA GLY A 39 -5.19 7.98 9.82
C GLY A 39 -5.57 7.77 8.36
N PHE A 40 -6.12 8.83 7.77
CA PHE A 40 -6.54 8.87 6.37
C PHE A 40 -5.89 10.09 5.71
N SER A 41 -5.42 9.91 4.48
CA SER A 41 -4.92 10.99 3.65
C SER A 41 -5.40 10.76 2.22
N ALA A 42 -6.07 11.76 1.66
CA ALA A 42 -6.57 11.72 0.30
C ALA A 42 -6.04 12.93 -0.48
N ASN A 43 -5.57 12.67 -1.69
CA ASN A 43 -5.17 13.67 -2.68
C ASN A 43 -5.69 13.23 -4.05
N MET A 44 -5.62 14.09 -5.07
CA MET A 44 -6.13 13.78 -6.41
C MET A 44 -5.53 12.47 -6.96
N GLY A 45 -6.36 11.44 -7.11
CA GLY A 45 -5.96 10.12 -7.62
C GLY A 45 -5.19 9.23 -6.65
N LYS A 46 -4.95 9.68 -5.41
CA LYS A 46 -4.17 8.95 -4.39
C LYS A 46 -4.88 8.95 -3.04
N GLN A 47 -5.17 7.76 -2.51
CA GLN A 47 -5.76 7.58 -1.19
C GLN A 47 -4.84 6.70 -0.35
N SER A 48 -4.55 7.13 0.88
CA SER A 48 -3.65 6.45 1.80
C SER A 48 -4.30 6.28 3.16
N ILE A 49 -4.22 5.07 3.70
CA ILE A 49 -4.74 4.73 5.02
C ILE A 49 -3.61 4.15 5.86
N ARG A 50 -3.50 4.64 7.09
CA ARG A 50 -2.58 4.13 8.10
C ARG A 50 -3.34 3.27 9.09
N PHE A 51 -2.78 2.11 9.40
CA PHE A 51 -3.31 1.13 10.35
C PHE A 51 -2.29 0.86 11.47
N LYS A 52 -2.82 0.55 12.65
CA LYS A 52 -2.04 0.13 13.81
C LYS A 52 -2.21 -1.37 14.03
N PRO A 53 -1.19 -2.20 13.78
CA PRO A 53 -1.27 -3.60 14.13
C PRO A 53 -1.20 -3.77 15.65
N THR A 54 -2.33 -4.13 16.27
CA THR A 54 -2.43 -4.22 17.74
C THR A 54 -1.96 -5.58 18.29
N ARG A 55 -2.02 -6.63 17.46
CA ARG A 55 -1.63 -8.00 17.81
C ARG A 55 -0.22 -8.37 17.36
N ASP A 56 0.42 -7.55 16.53
CA ASP A 56 1.77 -7.83 16.03
C ASP A 56 2.81 -7.13 16.92
N THR A 57 3.76 -7.91 17.44
CA THR A 57 4.87 -7.41 18.25
C THR A 57 6.03 -6.86 17.41
N LEU A 58 6.06 -7.21 16.13
CA LEU A 58 7.10 -6.76 15.20
C LEU A 58 6.76 -5.40 14.60
N LEU A 59 5.63 -5.33 13.90
CA LEU A 59 5.24 -4.17 13.10
C LEU A 59 4.76 -3.02 13.97
N PHE A 60 5.25 -1.81 13.68
CA PHE A 60 4.80 -0.60 14.35
C PHE A 60 3.55 0.00 13.70
N SER A 61 3.54 0.08 12.37
CA SER A 61 2.41 0.58 11.56
C SER A 61 2.39 -0.02 10.17
N ILE A 62 1.21 -0.01 9.55
CA ILE A 62 0.98 -0.45 8.17
C ILE A 62 0.33 0.71 7.43
N VAL A 63 0.84 1.09 6.28
CA VAL A 63 0.27 2.13 5.42
C VAL A 63 -0.07 1.49 4.08
N ILE A 64 -1.33 1.58 3.68
CA ILE A 64 -1.81 1.09 2.39
C ILE A 64 -2.21 2.31 1.58
N THR A 65 -1.59 2.46 0.41
CA THR A 65 -1.83 3.58 -0.50
C THR A 65 -2.33 3.05 -1.83
N LEU A 66 -3.52 3.47 -2.23
CA LEU A 66 -4.07 3.29 -3.56
C LEU A 66 -3.70 4.51 -4.40
N ASP A 67 -2.90 4.29 -5.44
CA ASP A 67 -2.51 5.30 -6.42
C ASP A 67 -2.99 4.84 -7.80
N ARG A 68 -3.93 5.59 -8.37
CA ARG A 68 -4.34 5.41 -9.76
C ARG A 68 -3.58 6.47 -10.54
N LYS A 69 -2.56 6.07 -11.32
CA LYS A 69 -1.82 6.97 -12.23
C LYS A 69 -2.77 7.55 -13.27
N THR A 70 -3.44 8.65 -12.95
CA THR A 70 -4.40 9.37 -13.80
C THR A 70 -3.72 10.38 -14.73
N GLY A 71 -2.53 10.05 -15.25
CA GLY A 71 -1.68 10.99 -16.02
C GLY A 71 -1.21 10.50 -17.39
N GLY A 72 -1.78 9.41 -17.90
CA GLY A 72 -1.47 8.91 -19.25
C GLY A 72 -2.38 9.53 -20.31
N THR A 73 -1.91 9.65 -21.54
CA THR A 73 -2.72 10.05 -22.71
C THR A 73 -4.02 9.23 -22.80
N ALA A 74 -5.06 9.77 -23.43
CA ALA A 74 -6.41 9.16 -23.53
C ALA A 74 -6.43 7.67 -23.98
N ILE A 75 -5.36 7.19 -24.62
CA ILE A 75 -5.16 5.80 -25.03
C ILE A 75 -4.75 4.90 -23.85
N GLN A 76 -3.90 5.39 -22.94
CA GLN A 76 -3.56 4.67 -21.70
C GLN A 76 -4.75 4.63 -20.73
N GLU A 77 -5.58 5.69 -20.66
CA GLU A 77 -6.76 5.69 -19.80
C GLU A 77 -7.81 4.64 -20.20
N ALA A 78 -7.93 4.32 -21.49
CA ALA A 78 -8.85 3.31 -22.00
C ALA A 78 -8.37 1.86 -21.72
N LEU A 79 -7.05 1.63 -21.71
CA LEU A 79 -6.43 0.32 -21.45
C LEU A 79 -6.17 0.06 -19.95
N ILE A 80 -6.01 1.10 -19.15
CA ILE A 80 -5.65 1.06 -17.72
C ILE A 80 -6.87 1.39 -16.83
N GLY A 81 -8.07 1.56 -17.41
CA GLY A 81 -9.26 2.07 -16.72
C GLY A 81 -9.66 1.36 -15.41
N SER A 82 -9.23 0.12 -15.17
CA SER A 82 -9.46 -0.62 -13.92
C SER A 82 -8.19 -0.94 -13.12
N LYS A 83 -7.00 -0.67 -13.64
CA LYS A 83 -5.74 -1.00 -12.96
C LYS A 83 -5.33 0.17 -12.04
N ALA A 84 -4.94 -0.16 -10.82
CA ALA A 84 -4.37 0.78 -9.87
C ALA A 84 -3.13 0.18 -9.21
N THR A 85 -2.26 1.05 -8.73
CA THR A 85 -1.08 0.65 -7.97
C THR A 85 -1.44 0.68 -6.49
N LEU A 86 -1.40 -0.49 -5.85
CA LEU A 86 -1.45 -0.59 -4.41
C LEU A 86 -0.02 -0.62 -3.87
N THR A 87 0.29 0.34 -3.02
CA THR A 87 1.55 0.40 -2.27
C THR A 87 1.28 0.02 -0.84
N ILE A 88 1.90 -1.06 -0.37
CA ILE A 88 1.86 -1.48 1.03
C ILE A 88 3.22 -1.15 1.63
N GLN A 89 3.20 -0.33 2.67
CA GLN A 89 4.38 0.04 3.43
C GLN A 89 4.19 -0.39 4.87
N THR A 90 5.14 -1.13 5.42
CA THR A 90 5.16 -1.48 6.85
C THR A 90 6.46 -0.97 7.46
N ASN A 91 6.47 -0.81 8.77
CA ASN A 91 7.68 -0.40 9.46
C ASN A 91 7.87 -1.07 10.82
N VAL A 92 9.12 -1.09 11.24
CA VAL A 92 9.57 -1.47 12.58
C VAL A 92 10.24 -0.27 13.22
N LYS A 93 9.97 -0.04 14.51
CA LYS A 93 10.67 0.95 15.34
C LYS A 93 11.54 0.24 16.38
N ASN A 94 12.77 0.70 16.51
CA ASN A 94 13.73 0.30 17.53
C ASN A 94 13.91 1.46 18.54
N TYR A 95 14.09 1.14 19.82
CA TYR A 95 14.09 2.14 20.91
C TYR A 95 15.47 2.74 21.17
N ILE A 96 16.54 2.04 20.80
CA ILE A 96 17.94 2.40 21.04
C ILE A 96 18.70 2.18 19.72
N ALA A 97 19.49 3.17 19.32
CA ALA A 97 20.46 3.07 18.24
C ALA A 97 21.83 3.37 18.85
N ASP A 98 22.63 2.34 19.11
CA ASP A 98 24.02 2.57 19.48
C ASP A 98 24.77 3.19 18.27
N PRO A 99 25.84 3.98 18.48
CA PRO A 99 26.56 4.63 17.39
C PRO A 99 27.04 3.64 16.31
N ASP A 100 27.43 2.43 16.72
CA ASP A 100 27.85 1.35 15.81
C ASP A 100 26.69 0.78 14.98
N ASP A 101 25.47 0.83 15.53
CA ASP A 101 24.25 0.42 14.84
C ASP A 101 23.84 1.40 13.75
N LEU A 102 24.08 2.70 13.96
CA LEU A 102 23.89 3.73 12.94
C LEU A 102 24.82 3.49 11.74
N ILE A 103 26.05 3.02 11.98
CA ILE A 103 27.03 2.71 10.94
C ILE A 103 26.64 1.45 10.16
N GLN A 104 26.16 0.38 10.83
CA GLN A 104 25.64 -0.81 10.14
C GLN A 104 24.35 -0.52 9.36
N MET A 105 23.46 0.32 9.90
CA MET A 105 22.27 0.80 9.20
C MET A 105 22.64 1.56 7.92
N TYR A 106 23.58 2.51 8.02
CA TYR A 106 24.06 3.27 6.86
C TYR A 106 24.67 2.35 5.78
N LYS A 107 25.48 1.37 6.16
CA LYS A 107 26.05 0.39 5.21
C LYS A 107 24.95 -0.43 4.51
N THR A 108 23.92 -0.83 5.24
CA THR A 108 22.79 -1.62 4.69
C THR A 108 21.90 -0.78 3.77
N ASP A 109 21.69 0.50 4.09
CA ASP A 109 21.00 1.45 3.21
C ASP A 109 21.77 1.69 1.92
N VAL A 110 23.09 1.90 1.98
CA VAL A 110 23.93 2.09 0.79
C VAL A 110 23.90 0.84 -0.12
N GLN A 111 23.88 -0.36 0.46
CA GLN A 111 23.77 -1.61 -0.31
C GLN A 111 22.39 -1.83 -0.93
N ASN A 112 21.32 -1.29 -0.33
CA ASN A 112 19.96 -1.40 -0.85
C ASN A 112 19.59 -0.27 -1.82
N ILE A 113 20.20 0.91 -1.69
CA ILE A 113 20.04 2.06 -2.62
C ILE A 113 20.43 1.68 -4.05
N LEU A 114 21.42 0.79 -4.22
CA LEU A 114 21.87 0.31 -5.53
C LEU A 114 20.99 -0.80 -6.13
N LYS A 115 20.02 -1.35 -5.38
CA LYS A 115 19.04 -2.32 -5.91
C LYS A 115 17.81 -1.56 -6.40
N VAL A 116 17.88 -1.11 -7.64
CA VAL A 116 16.74 -0.51 -8.36
C VAL A 116 15.56 -1.50 -8.32
N PRO A 117 14.40 -1.13 -7.77
CA PRO A 117 13.28 -2.05 -7.64
C PRO A 117 12.63 -2.28 -9.01
N ILE A 118 12.82 -3.49 -9.52
CA ILE A 118 11.97 -4.06 -10.55
C ILE A 118 10.56 -4.21 -9.94
N LEU A 119 9.52 -3.84 -10.69
CA LEU A 119 8.11 -4.04 -10.33
C LEU A 119 7.89 -5.39 -9.63
N GLY A 120 7.33 -5.37 -8.41
CA GLY A 120 7.11 -6.57 -7.57
C GLY A 120 8.16 -6.82 -6.48
N GLY A 121 9.30 -6.13 -6.48
CA GLY A 121 10.29 -6.21 -5.41
C GLY A 121 9.91 -5.46 -4.12
N ILE A 122 10.52 -5.87 -3.00
CA ILE A 122 10.42 -5.17 -1.70
C ILE A 122 11.57 -4.16 -1.59
N ARG A 123 11.24 -2.89 -1.38
CA ARG A 123 12.20 -1.82 -1.07
C ARG A 123 12.35 -1.69 0.44
N LEU A 124 13.58 -1.67 0.93
CA LEU A 124 13.91 -1.40 2.33
C LEU A 124 14.53 -0.02 2.45
N ASP A 125 14.03 0.80 3.36
CA ASP A 125 14.59 2.11 3.68
C ASP A 125 14.79 2.20 5.20
N HIS A 126 15.94 2.69 5.67
CA HIS A 126 16.11 3.01 7.08
C HIS A 126 16.07 4.52 7.32
N GLN A 127 15.47 4.90 8.44
CA GLN A 127 15.42 6.28 8.93
C GLN A 127 15.63 6.27 10.44
N ILE A 128 16.83 6.65 10.88
CA ILE A 128 17.21 6.81 12.29
C ILE A 128 16.95 5.53 13.10
N ASN A 129 15.76 5.38 13.67
CA ASN A 129 15.35 4.27 14.52
C ASN A 129 14.23 3.42 13.89
N THR A 130 13.88 3.70 12.64
CA THR A 130 12.76 3.08 11.93
C THR A 130 13.25 2.43 10.64
N VAL A 131 12.83 1.20 10.40
CA VAL A 131 13.06 0.50 9.12
C VAL A 131 11.73 0.31 8.43
N PHE A 132 11.66 0.73 7.17
CA PHE A 132 10.48 0.63 6.32
C PHE A 132 10.69 -0.46 5.28
N ALA A 133 9.63 -1.24 5.04
CA ALA A 133 9.54 -2.12 3.88
C ALA A 133 8.36 -1.69 3.02
N THR A 134 8.60 -1.45 1.74
CA THR A 134 7.60 -1.00 0.78
C THR A 134 7.50 -1.99 -0.37
N LYS A 135 6.28 -2.45 -0.68
CA LYS A 135 5.97 -3.25 -1.87
C LYS A 135 4.90 -2.56 -2.70
N GLN A 136 5.11 -2.51 -4.00
CA GLN A 136 4.17 -1.94 -4.97
C GLN A 136 3.64 -3.04 -5.88
N VAL A 137 2.32 -3.13 -5.99
CA VAL A 137 1.62 -4.14 -6.79
C VAL A 137 0.57 -3.47 -7.66
N ILE A 138 0.47 -3.89 -8.91
CA ILE A 138 -0.61 -3.45 -9.80
C ILE A 138 -1.80 -4.38 -9.61
N ILE A 139 -2.91 -3.83 -9.13
CA ILE A 139 -4.16 -4.55 -8.92
C ILE A 139 -5.21 -4.10 -9.93
N ASP A 140 -6.11 -5.02 -10.28
CA ASP A 140 -7.31 -4.70 -11.05
C ASP A 140 -8.47 -4.48 -10.08
N ILE A 141 -8.87 -3.22 -9.90
CA ILE A 141 -9.90 -2.81 -8.95
C ILE A 141 -11.21 -3.55 -9.22
N GLY A 142 -11.53 -3.83 -10.49
CA GLY A 142 -12.75 -4.54 -10.87
C GLY A 142 -12.85 -5.97 -10.31
N LYS A 143 -11.72 -6.60 -9.97
CA LYS A 143 -11.67 -7.96 -9.39
C LYS A 143 -11.82 -7.98 -7.87
N HIS A 144 -11.60 -6.85 -7.22
CA HIS A 144 -11.59 -6.71 -5.76
C HIS A 144 -12.74 -5.85 -5.22
N ILE A 145 -13.49 -5.16 -6.09
CA ILE A 145 -14.79 -4.58 -5.74
C ILE A 145 -15.79 -5.71 -5.44
N PRO A 146 -16.55 -5.64 -4.34
CA PRO A 146 -17.51 -6.66 -3.99
C PRO A 146 -18.60 -6.77 -5.06
N LYS A 147 -18.65 -7.92 -5.72
CA LYS A 147 -19.89 -8.46 -6.29
C LYS A 147 -20.47 -9.57 -5.40
N ASP A 148 -19.61 -10.27 -4.64
CA ASP A 148 -19.92 -11.40 -3.75
C ASP A 148 -18.92 -11.48 -2.57
N GLU A 149 -19.20 -12.29 -1.53
CA GLU A 149 -18.30 -12.56 -0.38
C GLU A 149 -16.89 -13.03 -0.80
N LYS A 150 -16.79 -13.73 -1.94
CA LYS A 150 -15.52 -14.20 -2.52
C LYS A 150 -14.54 -13.06 -2.86
N GLY A 151 -15.04 -11.86 -3.15
CA GLY A 151 -14.19 -10.69 -3.44
C GLY A 151 -13.44 -10.20 -2.20
N VAL A 152 -14.14 -10.23 -1.06
CA VAL A 152 -13.60 -9.82 0.25
C VAL A 152 -12.55 -10.80 0.73
N GLU A 153 -12.81 -12.11 0.60
CA GLU A 153 -11.84 -13.15 0.96
C GLU A 153 -10.54 -13.03 0.15
N ARG A 154 -10.65 -12.79 -1.16
CA ARG A 154 -9.48 -12.57 -2.02
C ARG A 154 -8.69 -11.34 -1.60
N LEU A 155 -9.36 -10.24 -1.29
CA LEU A 155 -8.68 -9.03 -0.80
C LEU A 155 -7.99 -9.30 0.55
N SER A 156 -8.65 -10.02 1.45
CA SER A 156 -8.08 -10.41 2.75
C SER A 156 -6.85 -11.28 2.59
N GLN A 157 -6.91 -12.34 1.79
CA GLN A 157 -5.76 -13.21 1.51
C GLN A 157 -4.61 -12.42 0.89
N PHE A 158 -4.92 -11.57 -0.09
CA PHE A 158 -3.94 -10.72 -0.75
C PHE A 158 -3.23 -9.78 0.23
N LEU A 159 -3.97 -9.08 1.09
CA LEU A 159 -3.38 -8.17 2.09
C LEU A 159 -2.54 -8.93 3.10
N VAL A 160 -3.03 -10.07 3.61
CA VAL A 160 -2.30 -10.89 4.59
C VAL A 160 -0.99 -11.42 4.01
N GLU A 161 -1.01 -11.94 2.78
CA GLU A 161 0.18 -12.45 2.09
C GLU A 161 1.26 -11.37 1.99
N HIS A 162 0.90 -10.19 1.48
CA HIS A 162 1.85 -9.11 1.25
C HIS A 162 2.34 -8.47 2.56
N ILE A 163 1.47 -8.34 3.56
CA ILE A 163 1.88 -7.85 4.89
C ILE A 163 2.83 -8.85 5.54
N ASN A 164 2.57 -10.16 5.46
CA ASN A 164 3.43 -11.18 6.03
C ASN A 164 4.80 -11.25 5.33
N GLU A 165 4.83 -11.09 4.02
CA GLU A 165 6.08 -11.03 3.26
C GLU A 165 6.94 -9.83 3.69
N LEU A 166 6.31 -8.65 3.80
CA LEU A 166 6.98 -7.45 4.32
C LEU A 166 7.43 -7.62 5.78
N ARG A 167 6.59 -8.23 6.61
CA ARG A 167 6.90 -8.56 8.01
C ARG A 167 8.10 -9.48 8.13
N ASN A 168 8.13 -10.57 7.37
CA ASN A 168 9.24 -11.52 7.36
C ASN A 168 10.53 -10.85 6.90
N LYS A 169 10.43 -9.90 5.95
CA LYS A 169 11.59 -9.12 5.51
C LYS A 169 12.08 -8.12 6.56
N LEU A 170 11.19 -7.58 7.37
CA LEU A 170 11.52 -6.68 8.47
C LEU A 170 11.99 -7.39 9.75
N ALA A 171 11.67 -8.68 9.90
CA ALA A 171 11.96 -9.46 11.10
C ALA A 171 13.44 -9.39 11.57
N PRO A 172 14.45 -9.48 10.69
CA PRO A 172 15.86 -9.41 11.08
C PRO A 172 16.29 -8.04 11.65
N TYR A 173 15.51 -6.99 11.40
CA TYR A 173 15.85 -5.60 11.76
C TYR A 173 15.21 -5.15 13.07
N LYS A 174 14.34 -5.97 13.69
CA LYS A 174 13.74 -5.68 14.98
C LYS A 174 14.72 -5.98 16.10
N LYS A 175 14.98 -4.98 16.94
CA LYS A 175 15.73 -5.13 18.20
C LYS A 175 14.74 -5.18 19.36
N TRP A 176 14.93 -6.14 20.25
CA TRP A 176 14.10 -6.37 21.44
C TRP A 176 14.68 -5.65 22.64
#